data_AF-A0A7S3A8R1-F1
#
_entry.id   AF-A0A7S3A8R1-F1
#
_cell.length_a   1.000
_cell.length_b   1.000
_cell.length_c   1.000
_cell.angle_alpha   90.00
_cell.angle_beta   90.00
_cell.angle_gamma   90.00
#
_symmetry.space_group_name_H-M   'P 1'
#
loop_
_entity.id
_entity.type
_entity.pdbx_description
1 polymer ?
#
loop_
_entity_poly.entity_id
_entity_poly.type
_entity_poly.pdbx_seq_one_letter_code
_entity_poly.pdbx_strand_id
1 'polypeptide(L)'
;MLQVHHMLVELLPPEKYFRFNPKTRCAGIDEVRPEKLVEMVDDANRYIEASGERFRRLSEILKPRGMRHFWNQISYAIGMEVRYVQNLFDPVFREEEVATES
;
A
#
# COMPACT_ATOMS: atom_id res chain seq x y z
N MET A 1 20.23 7.33 16.12
CA MET A 1 18.88 7.50 15.54
C MET A 1 18.84 7.33 14.00
N LEU A 2 19.74 6.53 13.40
CA LEU A 2 19.72 6.19 11.96
C LEU A 2 19.25 4.75 11.71
N GLN A 3 19.48 3.84 12.67
CA GLN A 3 19.37 2.40 12.49
C GLN A 3 17.96 1.89 12.17
N VAL A 4 16.94 2.44 12.83
CA VAL A 4 15.56 1.93 12.70
C VAL A 4 15.01 2.12 11.28
N HIS A 5 15.23 3.28 10.65
CA HIS A 5 14.70 3.52 9.32
C HIS A 5 15.41 2.71 8.24
N HIS A 6 16.72 2.46 8.40
CA HIS A 6 17.46 1.57 7.50
C HIS A 6 16.95 0.14 7.63
N MET A 7 16.77 -0.36 8.86
CA MET A 7 16.18 -1.68 9.09
C MET A 7 14.77 -1.80 8.51
N LEU A 8 13.92 -0.77 8.64
CA LEU A 8 12.57 -0.81 8.06
C LEU A 8 12.58 -0.81 6.53
N VAL A 9 13.52 -0.11 5.89
CA VAL A 9 13.68 -0.14 4.43
C VAL A 9 14.20 -1.50 3.95
N GLU A 10 15.08 -2.14 4.71
CA GLU A 10 15.66 -3.44 4.35
C GLU A 10 14.72 -4.62 4.61
N LEU A 11 13.90 -4.56 5.66
CA LEU A 11 13.06 -5.67 6.11
C LEU A 11 11.64 -5.64 5.54
N LEU A 12 11.11 -4.47 5.18
CA LEU A 12 9.75 -4.35 4.67
C LEU A 12 9.71 -4.31 3.14
N PRO A 13 8.64 -4.85 2.53
CA PRO A 13 8.42 -4.68 1.10
C PRO A 13 8.42 -3.19 0.72
N PRO A 14 8.95 -2.82 -0.46
CA PRO A 14 9.16 -1.44 -0.85
C PRO A 14 7.86 -0.62 -0.97
N GLU A 15 6.70 -1.27 -1.02
CA GLU A 15 5.37 -0.63 -1.03
C GLU A 15 4.81 -0.36 0.37
N LYS A 16 5.50 -0.77 1.44
CA LYS A 16 4.97 -0.72 2.82
C LYS A 16 5.55 0.40 3.67
N TYR A 17 6.74 0.90 3.35
CA TYR A 17 7.40 1.93 4.14
C TYR A 17 7.98 3.05 3.27
N PHE A 18 7.42 4.25 3.41
CA PHE A 18 7.90 5.45 2.72
C PHE A 18 8.32 6.52 3.74
N ARG A 19 9.60 6.88 3.76
CA ARG A 19 10.13 7.98 4.57
C ARG A 19 10.26 9.26 3.74
N PHE A 20 9.41 10.24 3.98
CA PHE A 20 9.56 11.60 3.45
C PHE A 20 9.97 12.53 4.58
N ASN A 21 11.24 12.93 4.58
CA ASN A 21 11.77 13.84 5.59
C ASN A 21 12.85 14.71 4.92
N PRO A 22 12.50 15.89 4.40
CA PRO A 22 13.48 16.80 3.81
C PRO A 22 14.52 17.20 4.87
N LYS A 23 15.78 17.33 4.45
CA LYS A 23 16.79 17.94 5.31
C LYS A 23 16.59 19.45 5.26
N THR A 24 16.22 20.04 6.40
CA THR A 24 16.04 21.48 6.53
C THR A 24 17.30 22.13 7.08
N ARG A 25 17.59 23.35 6.62
CA ARG A 25 18.66 24.19 7.20
C ARG A 25 18.24 24.85 8.51
N CYS A 26 16.93 25.02 8.72
CA CYS A 26 16.36 25.48 9.98
C CYS A 26 16.11 24.30 10.92
N ALA A 27 16.60 24.40 12.16
CA ALA A 27 16.54 23.34 13.16
C ALA A 27 15.71 23.69 14.41
N GLY A 28 15.36 24.96 14.60
CA GLY A 28 14.55 25.42 15.74
C GLY A 28 13.08 25.14 15.53
N ILE A 29 12.45 24.44 16.47
CA ILE A 29 10.99 24.22 16.46
C ILE A 29 10.21 25.50 16.77
N ASP A 30 10.87 26.45 17.43
CA ASP A 30 10.38 27.77 17.83
C ASP A 30 10.74 28.88 16.81
N GLU A 31 11.19 28.51 15.61
CA GLU A 31 11.50 29.48 14.57
C GLU A 31 10.23 30.17 14.06
N VAL A 32 10.24 31.50 14.11
CA VAL A 32 9.11 32.36 13.69
C VAL A 32 9.51 33.39 12.64
N ARG A 33 10.80 33.52 12.32
CA ARG A 33 11.28 34.51 11.34
C ARG A 33 10.82 34.14 9.94
N PRO A 34 10.11 35.03 9.22
CA PRO A 34 9.57 34.74 7.90
C PRO A 34 10.60 34.23 6.90
N GLU A 35 11.82 34.77 6.92
CA GLU A 35 12.89 34.43 5.99
C GLU A 35 13.31 32.97 6.17
N LYS A 36 13.34 32.49 7.42
CA LYS A 36 13.67 31.10 7.74
C LYS A 36 12.56 30.13 7.38
N LEU A 37 11.30 30.55 7.51
CA LEU A 37 10.18 29.76 7.05
C LEU A 37 10.18 29.62 5.52
N VAL A 38 10.53 30.69 4.79
CA VAL A 38 10.69 30.63 3.33
C VAL A 38 11.82 29.68 2.93
N GLU A 39 12.97 29.70 3.63
CA GLU A 39 14.04 28.72 3.41
C GLU A 39 13.57 27.27 3.63
N MET A 40 12.73 27.01 4.64
CA MET A 40 12.17 25.67 4.89
C MET A 40 11.24 25.21 3.75
N VAL A 41 10.44 26.12 3.21
CA VAL A 41 9.57 25.83 2.05
C VAL A 41 10.41 25.50 0.83
N ASP A 42 11.48 26.26 0.57
CA ASP A 42 12.36 26.01 -0.57
C ASP A 42 13.13 24.68 -0.43
N ASP A 43 13.60 24.34 0.78
CA ASP A 43 14.22 23.04 1.06
C ASP A 43 13.21 21.88 0.85
N ALA A 44 11.94 22.07 1.24
CA ALA A 44 10.89 21.08 1.00
C ALA A 44 10.58 20.90 -0.49
N ASN A 45 10.48 22.00 -1.25
CA ASN A 45 10.23 21.95 -2.70
C ASN A 45 11.34 21.20 -3.43
N ARG A 46 12.61 21.54 -3.15
CA ARG A 46 13.77 20.86 -3.73
C ARG A 46 13.79 19.36 -3.40
N TYR A 47 13.37 18.99 -2.19
CA TYR A 47 13.25 17.59 -1.80
C TYR A 47 12.12 16.85 -2.55
N ILE A 48 10.97 17.51 -2.75
CA ILE A 48 9.83 16.94 -3.49
C ILE A 48 10.22 16.67 -4.94
N GLU A 49 10.88 17.64 -5.60
CA GLU A 49 11.37 17.50 -6.97
C GLU A 49 12.34 16.31 -7.09
N ALA A 50 13.34 16.23 -6.21
CA ALA A 50 14.29 15.13 -6.20
C ALA A 50 13.65 13.77 -5.88
N SER A 51 12.51 13.75 -5.17
CA SER A 51 11.81 12.54 -4.74
C SER A 51 10.62 12.17 -5.63
N GLY A 52 10.44 12.82 -6.79
CA GLY A 52 9.23 12.72 -7.61
C GLY A 52 8.80 11.29 -7.95
N GLU A 53 9.73 10.40 -8.26
CA GLU A 53 9.40 9.00 -8.56
C GLU A 53 8.79 8.26 -7.35
N ARG A 54 9.29 8.53 -6.14
CA ARG A 54 8.78 7.91 -4.91
C ARG A 54 7.37 8.39 -4.59
N PHE A 55 7.09 9.68 -4.83
CA PHE A 55 5.74 10.23 -4.69
C PHE A 55 4.77 9.64 -5.72
N ARG A 56 5.20 9.51 -6.98
CA ARG A 56 4.40 8.86 -8.04
C ARG A 56 4.07 7.42 -7.67
N ARG A 57 5.06 6.62 -7.26
CA ARG A 57 4.85 5.22 -6.83
C ARG A 57 3.88 5.14 -5.65
N LEU A 58 4.04 6.01 -4.65
CA LEU A 58 3.10 6.06 -3.53
C LEU A 58 1.68 6.43 -3.98
N SER A 59 1.54 7.38 -4.91
CA SER A 59 0.22 7.76 -5.44
C SER A 59 -0.47 6.61 -6.17
N GLU A 60 0.27 5.75 -6.86
CA GLU A 60 -0.26 4.56 -7.53
C GLU A 60 -0.78 3.54 -6.50
N ILE A 61 -0.05 3.36 -5.39
CA ILE A 61 -0.44 2.47 -4.28
C ILE A 61 -1.68 3.00 -3.55
N LEU A 62 -1.72 4.30 -3.26
CA LEU A 62 -2.81 4.95 -2.53
C LEU A 62 -4.03 5.24 -3.40
N LYS A 63 -3.92 5.11 -4.73
CA LYS A 63 -5.02 5.38 -5.64
C LYS A 63 -6.21 4.49 -5.26
N PRO A 64 -7.41 5.06 -5.04
CA PRO A 64 -8.60 4.27 -4.79
C PRO A 64 -8.76 3.24 -5.90
N ARG A 65 -8.97 1.99 -5.51
CA ARG A 65 -9.23 0.92 -6.48
C ARG A 65 -10.59 1.23 -7.11
N GLY A 66 -10.56 1.57 -8.40
CA GLY A 66 -11.75 1.99 -9.12
C GLY A 66 -12.79 0.89 -9.23
N MET A 67 -13.97 1.26 -9.74
CA MET A 67 -15.14 0.39 -9.92
C MET A 67 -14.82 -0.94 -10.62
N ARG A 68 -13.83 -0.98 -11.52
CA ARG A 68 -13.34 -2.21 -12.16
C ARG A 68 -12.81 -3.24 -11.14
N HIS A 69 -12.10 -2.80 -10.10
CA HIS A 69 -11.58 -3.72 -9.08
C HIS A 69 -12.69 -4.27 -8.19
N PHE A 70 -13.72 -3.46 -7.91
CA PHE A 70 -14.93 -3.90 -7.22
C PHE A 70 -15.66 -4.98 -8.03
N TRP A 71 -15.91 -4.74 -9.33
CA TRP A 71 -16.53 -5.74 -10.21
C TRP A 71 -15.70 -7.01 -10.34
N ASN A 72 -14.38 -6.90 -10.44
CA ASN A 72 -13.50 -8.08 -10.45
C ASN A 72 -13.63 -8.92 -9.16
N GLN A 73 -13.76 -8.28 -7.99
CA GLN A 73 -13.97 -9.00 -6.74
C GLN A 73 -15.35 -9.65 -6.67
N ILE A 74 -16.41 -8.95 -7.14
CA ILE A 74 -17.75 -9.53 -7.22
C ILE A 74 -17.77 -10.73 -8.17
N SER A 75 -17.25 -10.60 -9.39
CA SER A 75 -17.22 -11.68 -10.36
C SER A 75 -16.41 -12.88 -9.85
N TYR A 76 -15.30 -12.64 -9.16
CA TYR A 76 -14.52 -13.71 -8.54
C TYR A 76 -15.31 -14.43 -7.44
N ALA A 77 -15.92 -13.69 -6.51
CA ALA A 77 -16.71 -14.28 -5.43
C ALA A 77 -17.90 -15.08 -5.97
N ILE A 78 -18.64 -14.52 -6.93
CA ILE A 78 -19.75 -15.23 -7.58
C ILE A 78 -19.24 -16.49 -8.30
N GLY A 79 -18.12 -16.41 -9.00
CA GLY A 79 -17.53 -17.57 -9.68
C GLY A 79 -17.14 -18.70 -8.70
N MET A 80 -16.66 -18.34 -7.51
CA MET A 80 -16.37 -19.29 -6.44
C MET A 80 -17.64 -19.95 -5.91
N GLU A 81 -18.70 -19.17 -5.65
CA GLU A 81 -19.99 -19.70 -5.18
C GLU A 81 -20.65 -20.61 -6.21
N VAL A 82 -20.66 -20.23 -7.49
CA VAL A 82 -21.19 -21.07 -8.57
C VAL A 82 -20.45 -22.40 -8.64
N ARG A 83 -19.12 -22.38 -8.54
CA ARG A 83 -18.30 -23.60 -8.54
C ARG A 83 -18.58 -24.47 -7.32
N TYR A 84 -18.73 -23.87 -6.14
CA TYR A 84 -19.09 -24.58 -4.92
C TYR A 84 -20.45 -25.28 -5.06
N VAL A 85 -21.46 -24.57 -5.55
CA VAL A 85 -22.81 -25.12 -5.78
C VAL A 85 -22.78 -26.23 -6.83
N GLN A 86 -22.03 -26.06 -7.92
CA GLN A 86 -21.88 -27.09 -8.95
C GLN A 86 -21.25 -28.37 -8.38
N ASN A 87 -20.19 -28.24 -7.57
CA ASN A 87 -19.54 -29.38 -6.93
C ASN A 87 -20.46 -30.08 -5.91
N LEU A 88 -21.31 -29.33 -5.19
CA LEU A 88 -22.29 -29.89 -4.25
C LEU A 88 -23.36 -30.76 -4.94
N PHE A 89 -23.67 -30.43 -6.19
CA PHE A 89 -24.62 -31.18 -7.02
C PHE A 89 -23.94 -32.18 -7.98
N ASP A 90 -22.61 -32.29 -7.93
CA ASP A 90 -21.85 -33.27 -8.70
C ASP A 90 -21.89 -34.63 -7.97
N PRO A 91 -22.48 -35.68 -8.57
CA PRO A 91 -22.66 -36.97 -7.91
C PRO A 91 -21.35 -37.64 -7.49
N VAL A 92 -20.22 -37.30 -8.13
CA VAL A 92 -18.89 -37.82 -7.80
C VAL A 92 -18.37 -37.26 -6.46
N PHE A 93 -18.69 -36.01 -6.13
CA PHE A 93 -18.24 -35.36 -4.89
C PHE A 93 -19.00 -35.85 -3.64
N ARG A 94 -20.25 -36.29 -3.81
CA ARG A 94 -21.05 -36.87 -2.70
C ARG A 94 -20.52 -38.21 -2.19
N GLU A 95 -19.84 -39.00 -3.02
CA GLU A 95 -19.31 -40.30 -2.59
C GLU A 95 -18.02 -40.15 -1.75
N GLU A 96 -17.23 -39.09 -1.94
CA GLU A 96 -15.99 -38.85 -1.17
C GLU A 96 -16.25 -38.31 0.25
N GLU A 97 -17.29 -37.50 0.49
CA GLU A 97 -17.65 -37.07 1.85
C GLU A 97 -18.25 -38.21 2.68
N VAL A 98 -19.05 -39.09 2.08
CA VAL A 98 -19.66 -40.23 2.79
C VAL A 98 -18.61 -41.31 3.15
N ALA A 99 -17.55 -41.44 2.36
CA ALA A 99 -16.47 -42.39 2.61
C ALA A 99 -15.47 -41.95 3.70
N THR A 100 -15.48 -40.67 4.11
CA THR A 100 -14.58 -40.15 5.16
C THR A 100 -15.21 -40.08 6.55
N GLU A 101 -16.52 -40.31 6.66
CA GLU A 101 -17.27 -40.43 7.92
C GLU A 101 -17.57 -41.90 8.34
N SER A 102 -16.98 -42.90 7.68
CA SER A 102 -17.17 -44.34 7.97
C SER A 102 -15.99 -45.00 8.70
#